data_AF-A0A846PH93-F1
#
_entry.id   AF-A0A846PH93-F1
#
_cell.length_a   1.000
_cell.length_b   1.000
_cell.length_c   1.000
_cell.angle_alpha   90.00
_cell.angle_beta   90.00
_cell.angle_gamma   90.00
#
_symmetry.space_group_name_H-M   'P 1'
#
loop_
_entity.id
_entity.type
_entity.pdbx_description
1 polymer ?
#
loop_
_entity_poly.entity_id
_entity_poly.type
_entity_poly.pdbx_seq_one_letter_code
_entity_poly.pdbx_strand_id
1 'polypeptide(L)' 'MNKKPKLDELDEKLSRFFPGRIVRKDLVKNLKVGFTIPVFVLEYLLGKYCSTTDEDEIQSGL' A
#
# COMPACT_ATOMS: atom_id res chain seq x y z
N MET A 1 -1.30 18.48 5.50
CA MET A 1 -0.71 17.64 6.56
C MET A 1 -1.32 16.25 6.46
N ASN A 2 -0.74 15.36 5.64
CA ASN A 2 -1.27 14.00 5.49
C ASN A 2 -0.86 13.19 6.70
N LYS A 3 -1.85 12.82 7.51
CA LYS A 3 -1.70 12.00 8.72
C LYS A 3 -1.21 10.62 8.26
N LYS A 4 0.05 10.27 8.56
CA LYS A 4 0.57 8.93 8.31
C LYS A 4 -0.36 7.91 9.00
N PRO A 5 -0.92 6.93 8.28
CA PRO A 5 -1.76 5.94 8.92
C PRO A 5 -0.88 5.12 9.86
N LYS A 6 -1.26 5.08 11.13
CA LYS A 6 -0.59 4.24 12.13
C LYS A 6 -1.09 2.82 11.91
N LEU A 7 -0.18 1.89 11.61
CA LEU A 7 -0.49 0.47 11.55
C LEU A 7 -0.93 0.01 12.95
N ASP A 8 -2.03 -0.73 13.01
CA ASP A 8 -2.45 -1.38 14.24
C ASP A 8 -1.87 -2.80 14.35
N GLU A 9 -2.13 -3.49 15.47
CA GLU A 9 -1.61 -4.85 15.68
C GLU A 9 -2.09 -5.86 14.63
N LEU A 10 -3.28 -5.64 14.05
CA LEU A 10 -3.81 -6.52 13.00
C LEU A 10 -3.04 -6.27 11.70
N ASP A 11 -2.83 -5.00 11.34
CA ASP A 11 -2.04 -4.62 10.16
C ASP A 11 -0.62 -5.20 10.22
N GLU A 12 0.03 -5.13 11.39
CA GLU A 12 1.36 -5.71 11.60
C GLU A 12 1.36 -7.24 11.42
N LYS A 13 0.38 -7.94 12.03
CA LYS A 13 0.24 -9.40 11.86
C LYS A 13 -0.02 -9.76 10.41
N LEU A 14 -0.90 -9.02 9.74
CA LEU A 14 -1.24 -9.25 8.34
C LEU A 14 -0.03 -9.04 7.43
N SER A 15 0.74 -7.97 7.63
CA SER A 15 1.98 -7.71 6.90
C SER A 15 2.99 -8.85 7.08
N ARG A 16 3.14 -9.33 8.32
CA ARG A 16 4.08 -10.41 8.64
C ARG A 16 3.70 -11.77 8.07
N PHE A 17 2.42 -12.15 8.16
CA PHE A 17 1.97 -13.51 7.82
C PHE A 17 1.39 -13.63 6.40
N PHE A 18 0.99 -12.53 5.77
CA PHE A 18 0.34 -12.52 4.46
C PHE A 18 0.99 -11.51 3.47
N PRO A 19 2.31 -11.56 3.26
CA PRO A 19 2.97 -10.67 2.32
C PRO A 19 2.42 -10.87 0.90
N GLY A 20 2.16 -9.76 0.20
CA GLY A 20 1.64 -9.76 -1.17
C GLY A 20 0.17 -10.19 -1.31
N ARG A 21 -0.50 -10.47 -0.19
CA ARG A 21 -1.95 -10.73 -0.13
C ARG A 21 -2.73 -9.56 0.48
N ILE A 22 -2.01 -8.58 1.00
CA ILE A 22 -2.55 -7.35 1.56
C ILE A 22 -2.20 -6.16 0.67
N VAL A 23 -3.07 -5.15 0.69
CA VAL A 23 -2.91 -3.93 -0.11
C VAL A 23 -3.23 -2.70 0.73
N ARG A 24 -2.27 -1.77 0.80
CA ARG A 24 -2.44 -0.46 1.44
C ARG A 24 -3.33 0.45 0.59
N LYS A 25 -4.61 0.59 0.98
CA LYS A 25 -5.62 1.35 0.22
C LYS A 25 -5.35 2.86 0.20
N ASP A 26 -4.63 3.39 1.16
CA ASP A 26 -4.17 4.79 1.18
C ASP A 26 -3.17 5.06 0.04
N LEU A 27 -2.25 4.13 -0.24
CA LEU A 27 -1.34 4.23 -1.39
C LEU A 27 -2.09 4.18 -2.71
N VAL A 28 -3.10 3.31 -2.82
CA VAL A 28 -3.99 3.23 -4.00
C VAL A 28 -4.67 4.58 -4.26
N LYS A 29 -5.17 5.25 -3.20
CA LYS A 29 -5.81 6.57 -3.31
C LYS A 29 -4.82 7.64 -3.76
N ASN A 30 -3.60 7.62 -3.23
CA ASN A 30 -2.55 8.57 -3.61
C ASN A 30 -2.17 8.41 -5.09
N LEU A 31 -2.01 7.16 -5.57
CA LEU A 31 -1.68 6.89 -6.97
C LEU A 31 -2.83 7.24 -7.92
N LYS A 32 -4.09 7.01 -7.53
CA LYS A 32 -5.25 7.26 -8.40
C LYS A 32 -5.32 8.70 -8.93
N VAL A 33 -4.84 9.68 -8.18
CA VAL A 33 -4.88 11.10 -8.60
C VAL A 33 -4.03 11.34 -9.87
N GLY A 34 -3.02 10.50 -10.12
CA GLY A 34 -2.11 10.62 -11.27
C GLY A 34 -2.43 9.73 -12.47
N PHE A 35 -3.39 8.81 -12.37
CA PHE A 35 -3.60 7.79 -13.42
C PHE A 35 -5.09 7.55 -13.72
N THR A 36 -5.44 7.37 -15.00
CA THR A 36 -6.79 6.97 -15.46
C THR A 36 -7.08 5.47 -15.29
N ILE A 37 -6.23 4.77 -14.55
CA ILE A 37 -6.26 3.32 -14.39
C ILE A 37 -7.35 2.92 -13.39
N PRO A 38 -8.12 1.83 -13.65
CA PRO A 38 -9.07 1.31 -12.69
C PRO A 38 -8.42 0.93 -11.36
N VAL A 39 -9.13 1.20 -10.25
CA VAL A 39 -8.63 0.99 -8.88
C VAL A 39 -8.15 -0.44 -8.64
N PHE A 40 -8.88 -1.44 -9.13
CA PHE A 40 -8.51 -2.85 -8.93
C PHE A 40 -7.17 -3.22 -9.60
N VAL A 41 -6.79 -2.53 -10.68
CA VAL A 41 -5.48 -2.74 -11.34
C VAL A 41 -4.37 -2.16 -10.48
N LEU A 42 -4.57 -0.96 -9.91
CA LEU A 42 -3.61 -0.36 -8.98
C LEU A 42 -3.43 -1.23 -7.73
N GLU A 43 -4.51 -1.80 -7.22
CA GLU A 43 -4.48 -2.75 -6.10
C GLU A 43 -3.69 -4.01 -6.42
N TYR A 44 -3.88 -4.56 -7.62
CA TYR A 44 -3.10 -5.70 -8.09
C TYR A 44 -1.61 -5.37 -8.19
N LEU A 45 -1.25 -4.23 -8.77
CA LEU A 45 0.14 -3.80 -8.92
C LEU A 45 0.80 -3.57 -7.56
N LEU A 46 0.12 -2.86 -6.65
CA LEU A 46 0.62 -2.64 -5.29
C LEU A 46 0.76 -3.95 -4.51
N GLY A 47 -0.24 -4.85 -4.56
CA GLY A 47 -0.14 -6.14 -3.88
C GLY A 47 1.01 -7.01 -4.43
N LYS A 48 1.29 -6.93 -5.74
CA LYS A 48 2.36 -7.72 -6.37
C LYS A 48 3.76 -7.17 -6.11
N TYR A 49 3.93 -5.84 -6.09
CA TYR A 49 5.25 -5.21 -6.09
C TYR A 49 5.57 -4.40 -4.83
N CYS A 50 4.56 -4.04 -4.03
CA CYS A 50 4.67 -3.20 -2.84
C CYS A 50 3.98 -3.89 -1.65
N SER A 51 4.53 -5.03 -1.22
CA SER A 51 4.05 -5.78 -0.06
C SER A 51 4.69 -5.35 1.27
N THR A 52 5.60 -4.39 1.23
CA THR A 52 6.30 -3.86 2.41
C THR A 52 5.43 -2.89 3.18
N THR A 53 5.65 -2.81 4.49
CA THR A 53 5.06 -1.80 5.38
C THR A 53 6.08 -0.74 5.80
N ASP A 54 7.31 -0.84 5.32
CA ASP A 54 8.36 0.15 5.56
C ASP A 54 8.05 1.43 4.75
N GLU A 55 7.83 2.53 5.46
CA GLU A 55 7.49 3.81 4.83
C GLU A 55 8.65 4.40 4.01
N ASP A 56 9.91 4.13 4.37
CA ASP A 56 11.07 4.62 3.63
C ASP A 56 11.20 3.87 2.29
N GLU A 57 10.98 2.55 2.30
CA GLU A 57 10.91 1.75 1.06
C GLU A 57 9.73 2.20 0.18
N ILE A 58 8.56 2.44 0.78
CA ILE A 58 7.37 2.91 0.05
C ILE A 58 7.64 4.27 -0.62
N GLN A 59 8.24 5.23 0.10
CA GLN A 59 8.56 6.55 -0.47
C GLN A 59 9.63 6.49 -1.56
N SER A 60 10.56 5.54 -1.50
CA SER A 60 11.58 5.36 -2.54
C SER A 60 11.01 4.87 -3.89
N GLY A 61 9.85 4.21 -3.86
CA GLY A 61 9.20 3.63 -5.04
C GLY A 61 7.96 4.38 -5.55
N LEU A 62 7.51 5.42 -4.84
CA LEU A 62 6.45 6.34 -5.25
C LEU A 62 6.99 7.49 -6.09
#